data_AF-A0A840VAY1-F1
#
_entry.id   AF-A0A840VAY1-F1
#
_cell.length_a   1.000
_cell.length_b   1.000
_cell.length_c   1.000
_cell.angle_alpha   90.00
_cell.angle_beta   90.00
_cell.angle_gamma   90.00
#
_symmetry.space_group_name_H-M   'P 1'
#
loop_
_entity.id
_entity.type
_entity.pdbx_description
1 polymer ?
#
loop_
_entity_poly.entity_id
_entity_poly.type
_entity_poly.pdbx_seq_one_letter_code
_entity_poly.pdbx_strand_id
1 'polypeptide(L)'
;MRDAGGRELDKTVNLRGHLDVLLSSGFINSWACDNDRPLQPLTIAVLSGGTEIAFAIANHYRPDLADAGCGTGWCAFRGRLVVPVSQLRGMPLSLHEVGTGQVLHNVPELPELDMPVPPASTVGDIIAQDPTLLGDISRLKGCGRVLDAFIRQHGVEEFVGAAFLYVLNRPVDHPALTAYTNLIRQGHQEPLNVLRELADSAEYRAKPGTLVAPCHPSFPFRDS
;
A
#
# COMPACT_ATOMS: atom_id res chain seq x y z
N MET A 1 -1.85 44.15 -22.99
CA MET A 1 -3.19 43.54 -23.14
C MET A 1 -2.99 42.04 -23.16
N ARG A 2 -3.47 41.38 -22.10
CA ARG A 2 -3.66 39.93 -21.84
C ARG A 2 -2.42 39.08 -21.50
N ASP A 3 -2.30 38.90 -20.18
CA ASP A 3 -1.88 37.67 -19.50
C ASP A 3 -2.59 36.42 -20.03
N ALA A 4 -1.87 35.30 -20.02
CA ALA A 4 -2.44 33.95 -20.04
C ALA A 4 -1.61 33.03 -19.12
N GLY A 5 -1.55 33.38 -17.84
CA GLY A 5 -1.27 32.42 -16.77
C GLY A 5 -2.51 31.56 -16.56
N GLY A 6 -2.65 30.50 -17.37
CA GLY A 6 -3.66 29.46 -17.16
C GLY A 6 -3.33 28.68 -15.90
N ARG A 7 -3.88 29.13 -14.78
CA ARG A 7 -3.87 28.45 -13.49
C ARG A 7 -4.49 27.06 -13.68
N GLU A 8 -3.64 26.03 -13.65
CA GLU A 8 -4.03 24.63 -13.67
C GLU A 8 -5.07 24.41 -12.56
N LEU A 9 -6.23 23.88 -12.94
CA LEU A 9 -7.36 23.66 -12.05
C LEU A 9 -6.92 22.83 -10.85
N ASP A 10 -7.15 23.40 -9.67
CA ASP A 10 -6.90 22.87 -8.33
C ASP A 10 -7.56 21.49 -8.16
N LYS A 11 -6.87 20.43 -8.62
CA LYS A 11 -7.21 19.06 -8.24
C LYS A 11 -6.83 18.96 -6.77
N THR A 12 -7.81 19.11 -5.89
CA THR A 12 -7.68 18.75 -4.47
C THR A 12 -7.19 17.31 -4.40
N VAL A 13 -5.91 17.14 -4.06
CA VAL A 13 -5.28 15.84 -3.88
C VAL A 13 -6.02 15.12 -2.75
N ASN A 14 -6.46 13.88 -2.97
CA ASN A 14 -7.17 13.08 -1.98
C ASN A 14 -6.20 12.44 -0.97
N LEU A 15 -5.43 13.30 -0.28
CA LEU A 15 -4.54 12.90 0.80
C LEU A 15 -5.33 12.70 2.09
N ARG A 16 -5.11 11.55 2.74
CA ARG A 16 -5.67 11.22 4.05
C ARG A 16 -4.58 10.60 4.90
N GLY A 17 -4.63 10.83 6.20
CA GLY A 17 -3.75 10.16 7.15
C GLY A 17 -4.31 10.22 8.55
N HIS A 18 -3.77 9.37 9.41
CA HIS A 18 -4.16 9.32 10.81
C HIS A 18 -2.98 8.87 11.65
N LEU A 19 -2.88 9.46 12.84
CA LEU A 19 -1.90 9.09 13.85
C LEU A 19 -2.60 8.14 14.80
N ASP A 20 -2.11 6.91 14.94
CA ASP A 20 -2.78 5.89 15.75
C ASP A 20 -2.18 5.76 17.15
N VAL A 21 -0.88 5.48 17.24
CA VAL A 21 -0.28 5.08 18.52
C VAL A 21 1.23 5.28 18.60
N LEU A 22 1.72 5.66 19.78
CA LEU A 22 3.13 5.59 20.18
C LEU A 22 3.41 4.24 20.84
N LEU A 23 4.48 3.57 20.43
CA LEU A 23 4.93 2.33 21.04
C LEU A 23 6.07 2.62 22.02
N SER A 24 6.00 2.04 23.22
CA SER A 24 7.06 2.10 24.25
C SER A 24 8.47 1.78 23.72
N SER A 25 8.54 0.95 22.66
CA SER A 25 9.76 0.61 21.92
C SER A 25 10.40 1.74 21.09
N GLY A 26 9.84 2.95 21.12
CA GLY A 26 10.40 4.12 20.42
C GLY A 26 9.95 4.23 18.96
N PHE A 27 8.73 3.79 18.66
CA PHE A 27 8.16 3.86 17.31
C PHE A 27 6.77 4.50 17.33
N ILE A 28 6.37 5.05 16.20
CA ILE A 28 5.00 5.45 15.93
C ILE A 28 4.42 4.57 14.82
N ASN A 29 3.24 3.99 15.07
CA ASN A 29 2.48 3.23 14.07
C ASN A 29 1.28 4.08 13.65
N SER A 30 1.08 4.24 12.35
CA SER A 30 0.12 5.19 11.77
C SER A 30 -0.08 4.88 10.29
N TRP A 31 -0.86 5.70 9.58
CA TRP A 31 -1.07 5.53 8.13
C TRP A 31 -1.30 6.85 7.40
N ALA A 32 -0.98 6.85 6.11
CA ALA A 32 -1.22 7.96 5.19
C ALA A 32 -1.32 7.45 3.76
N CYS A 33 -2.29 7.92 2.99
CA CYS A 33 -2.51 7.50 1.61
C CYS A 33 -2.92 8.68 0.71
N ASP A 34 -2.57 8.57 -0.57
CA ASP A 34 -3.19 9.30 -1.66
C ASP A 34 -4.16 8.34 -2.37
N ASN A 35 -5.46 8.62 -2.29
CA ASN A 35 -6.45 7.76 -2.96
C ASN A 35 -6.55 7.99 -4.46
N ASP A 36 -6.03 9.12 -4.96
CA ASP A 36 -5.92 9.38 -6.40
C ASP A 36 -4.70 8.65 -6.98
N ARG A 37 -3.70 8.33 -6.14
CA ARG A 37 -2.50 7.57 -6.52
C ARG A 37 -2.25 6.38 -5.56
N PRO A 38 -3.15 5.38 -5.53
CA PRO A 38 -3.18 4.35 -4.48
C PRO A 38 -1.99 3.36 -4.47
N LEU A 39 -1.13 3.41 -5.49
CA LEU A 39 0.11 2.62 -5.61
C LEU A 39 1.39 3.43 -5.33
N GLN A 40 1.24 4.72 -5.03
CA GLN A 40 2.36 5.61 -4.69
C GLN A 40 2.36 5.81 -3.17
N PRO A 41 3.30 5.20 -2.44
CA PRO A 41 3.38 5.40 -1.00
C PRO A 41 3.79 6.84 -0.68
N LEU A 42 3.18 7.42 0.34
CA LEU A 42 3.50 8.77 0.78
C LEU A 42 4.77 8.78 1.64
N THR A 43 5.55 9.84 1.51
CA THR A 43 6.61 10.17 2.46
C THR A 43 6.03 11.11 3.51
N ILE A 44 6.17 10.74 4.79
CA ILE A 44 5.55 11.46 5.89
C ILE A 44 6.57 11.97 6.90
N ALA A 45 6.21 13.06 7.55
CA ALA A 45 6.88 13.57 8.73
C ALA A 45 5.87 13.72 9.88
N VAL A 46 6.28 13.33 11.08
CA VAL A 46 5.50 13.56 12.31
C VAL A 46 6.20 14.65 13.10
N LEU A 47 5.47 15.71 13.44
CA LEU A 47 6.01 16.88 14.12
C LEU A 47 5.37 17.08 15.50
N SER A 48 6.16 17.53 16.46
CA SER A 48 5.73 18.03 17.77
C SER A 48 6.24 19.47 17.95
N GLY A 49 5.35 20.44 18.15
CA GLY A 49 5.72 21.84 18.29
C GLY A 49 6.57 22.41 17.13
N GLY A 50 6.37 21.90 15.91
CA GLY A 50 7.16 22.27 14.72
C GLY A 50 8.48 21.54 14.54
N THR A 51 8.88 20.68 15.48
CA THR A 51 10.09 19.84 15.37
C THR A 51 9.72 18.47 14.82
N GLU A 52 10.43 18.00 13.80
CA GLU A 52 10.27 16.64 13.28
C GLU A 52 10.75 15.61 14.32
N ILE A 53 9.87 14.67 14.67
CA ILE A 53 10.14 13.61 15.64
C ILE A 53 10.20 12.21 15.00
N ALA A 54 9.68 12.05 13.79
CA ALA A 54 9.79 10.84 12.99
C ALA A 54 9.59 11.14 11.51
N PHE A 55 10.24 10.32 10.67
CA PHE A 55 10.12 10.35 9.21
C PHE A 55 9.95 8.90 8.72
N ALA A 56 9.04 8.66 7.77
CA ALA A 56 8.77 7.32 7.27
C ALA A 56 8.15 7.32 5.87
N ILE A 57 8.09 6.13 5.25
CA ILE A 57 7.32 5.88 4.04
C ILE A 57 6.09 5.05 4.42
N ALA A 58 4.92 5.46 3.93
CA ALA A 58 3.64 4.81 4.13
C ALA A 58 3.43 3.68 3.11
N ASN A 59 4.13 2.56 3.32
CA ASN A 59 4.15 1.41 2.41
C ASN A 59 3.92 0.05 3.10
N HIS A 60 3.56 0.01 4.38
CA HIS A 60 3.23 -1.23 5.07
C HIS A 60 1.76 -1.61 4.86
N TYR A 61 1.49 -2.91 4.78
CA TYR A 61 0.13 -3.42 4.65
C TYR A 61 -0.61 -3.44 5.98
N ARG A 62 -1.87 -2.98 5.94
CA ARG A 62 -2.85 -3.18 7.01
C ARG A 62 -4.20 -3.63 6.43
N PRO A 63 -4.76 -4.76 6.92
CA PRO A 63 -6.01 -5.29 6.37
C PRO A 63 -7.20 -4.36 6.64
N ASP A 64 -7.24 -3.68 7.78
CA ASP A 64 -8.29 -2.74 8.14
C ASP A 64 -8.30 -1.51 7.21
N LEU A 65 -7.14 -1.06 6.75
CA LEU A 65 -7.02 0.05 5.79
C LEU A 65 -7.48 -0.35 4.40
N ALA A 66 -7.19 -1.59 3.97
CA ALA A 66 -7.74 -2.12 2.73
C ALA A 66 -9.28 -2.22 2.78
N ASP A 67 -9.86 -2.67 3.90
CA ASP A 67 -11.32 -2.73 4.08
C ASP A 67 -11.95 -1.34 4.09
N ALA A 68 -11.24 -0.35 4.65
CA ALA A 68 -11.66 1.06 4.66
C ALA A 68 -11.45 1.79 3.32
N GLY A 69 -10.84 1.13 2.31
CA GLY A 69 -10.53 1.73 1.01
C GLY A 69 -9.48 2.85 1.07
N CYS A 70 -8.57 2.80 2.04
CA CYS A 70 -7.43 3.73 2.13
C CYS A 70 -6.28 3.22 1.25
N GLY A 71 -6.08 3.85 0.09
CA GLY A 71 -5.17 3.36 -0.94
C GLY A 71 -5.51 1.91 -1.33
N THR A 72 -4.50 1.05 -1.37
CA THR A 72 -4.67 -0.41 -1.51
C THR A 72 -4.57 -1.17 -0.18
N GLY A 73 -4.55 -0.46 0.95
CA GLY A 73 -4.16 -0.97 2.26
C GLY A 73 -2.65 -1.00 2.53
N TRP A 74 -1.83 -0.76 1.50
CA TRP A 74 -0.37 -0.61 1.59
C TRP A 74 0.02 0.84 1.87
N CYS A 75 -0.53 1.40 2.94
CA CYS A 75 -0.42 2.82 3.29
C CYS A 75 -0.15 3.06 4.79
N ALA A 76 0.19 2.01 5.53
CA ALA A 76 0.65 2.14 6.90
C ALA A 76 2.13 2.48 6.94
N PHE A 77 2.59 3.08 8.04
CA PHE A 77 4.01 3.27 8.30
C PHE A 77 4.36 2.95 9.75
N ARG A 78 5.64 2.64 9.95
CA ARG A 78 6.26 2.53 11.26
C ARG A 78 7.47 3.47 11.30
N GLY A 79 7.30 4.62 11.95
CA GLY A 79 8.33 5.64 12.07
C GLY A 79 9.17 5.43 13.33
N ARG A 80 10.50 5.50 13.22
CA ARG A 80 11.38 5.52 14.40
C ARG A 80 11.33 6.92 15.01
N LEU A 81 11.08 6.98 16.32
CA LEU A 81 11.14 8.24 17.05
C LEU A 81 12.60 8.63 17.30
N VAL A 82 12.92 9.91 17.09
CA VAL A 82 14.24 10.47 17.41
C VAL A 82 14.33 10.99 18.85
N VAL A 83 13.19 11.03 19.55
CA VAL A 83 13.08 11.36 20.98
C VAL A 83 12.45 10.20 21.76
N PRO A 84 12.72 10.06 23.06
CA PRO A 84 12.03 9.10 23.92
C PRO A 84 10.51 9.37 23.96
N VAL A 85 9.71 8.29 23.98
CA VAL A 85 8.24 8.36 24.04
C VAL A 85 7.76 9.19 25.24
N SER A 86 8.46 9.10 26.38
CA SER A 86 8.14 9.86 27.60
C SER A 86 8.14 11.38 27.40
N GLN A 87 8.90 11.91 26.44
CA GLN A 87 8.93 13.34 26.12
C GLN A 87 7.74 13.78 25.26
N LEU A 88 7.03 12.84 24.63
CA LEU A 88 5.88 13.09 23.77
C LEU A 88 4.54 12.98 24.50
N ARG A 89 4.55 12.49 25.75
CA ARG A 89 3.33 12.36 26.56
C ARG A 89 2.71 13.73 26.81
N GLY A 90 1.41 13.87 26.53
CA GLY A 90 0.69 15.13 26.60
C GLY A 90 1.10 16.18 25.56
N MET A 91 1.94 15.84 24.57
CA MET A 91 2.36 16.77 23.52
C MET A 91 1.49 16.65 22.27
N PRO A 92 1.11 17.78 21.65
CA PRO A 92 0.37 17.76 20.39
C PRO A 92 1.27 17.27 19.26
N LEU A 93 0.73 16.36 18.45
CA LEU A 93 1.41 15.78 17.30
C LEU A 93 0.66 16.09 16.00
N SER A 94 1.42 16.25 14.93
CA SER A 94 0.88 16.52 13.59
C SER A 94 1.54 15.62 12.56
N LEU A 95 0.75 15.09 11.64
CA LEU A 95 1.18 14.27 10.51
C LEU A 95 1.17 15.10 9.25
N HIS A 96 2.29 15.12 8.53
CA HIS A 96 2.47 15.91 7.32
C HIS A 96 2.88 15.00 6.16
N GLU A 97 2.35 15.27 4.98
CA GLU A 97 2.90 14.75 3.74
C GLU A 97 4.06 15.67 3.30
N VAL A 98 5.22 15.08 3.00
CA VAL A 98 6.47 15.84 2.85
C VAL A 98 6.55 16.61 1.54
N GLY A 99 6.04 16.07 0.44
CA GLY A 99 6.15 16.69 -0.89
C GLY A 99 5.35 17.97 -1.02
N THR A 100 4.16 18.02 -0.41
CA THR A 100 3.22 19.15 -0.46
C THR A 100 3.26 20.01 0.81
N GLY A 101 3.74 19.46 1.93
CA GLY A 101 3.64 20.07 3.25
C GLY A 101 2.22 20.05 3.84
N GLN A 102 1.29 19.31 3.24
CA GLN A 102 -0.09 19.24 3.71
C GLN A 102 -0.16 18.54 5.07
N VAL A 103 -0.86 19.16 6.02
CA VAL A 103 -1.20 18.55 7.30
C VAL A 103 -2.35 17.57 7.11
N LEU A 104 -2.09 16.28 7.36
CA LEU A 104 -3.05 15.20 7.20
C LEU A 104 -3.85 14.93 8.47
N HIS A 105 -3.21 15.09 9.63
CA HIS A 105 -3.84 14.86 10.93
C HIS A 105 -3.17 15.68 12.03
N ASN A 106 -3.95 16.11 13.01
CA ASN A 106 -3.45 16.72 14.24
C ASN A 106 -4.15 16.07 15.43
N VAL A 107 -3.38 15.70 16.45
CA VAL A 107 -3.92 15.17 17.71
C VAL A 107 -3.32 15.95 18.88
N PRO A 108 -4.13 16.28 19.91
CA PRO A 108 -3.60 16.95 21.11
C PRO A 108 -2.67 16.04 21.91
N GLU A 109 -2.92 14.74 21.88
CA GLU A 109 -2.10 13.70 22.49
C GLU A 109 -2.39 12.37 21.77
N LEU A 110 -1.38 11.50 21.68
CA LEU A 110 -1.52 10.17 21.09
C LEU A 110 -1.37 9.10 22.19
N PRO A 111 -2.19 8.04 22.20
CA PRO A 111 -2.06 6.98 23.19
C PRO A 111 -0.69 6.30 23.08
N GLU A 112 -0.15 5.92 24.23
CA GLU A 112 1.06 5.09 24.35
C GLU A 112 0.63 3.64 24.62
N LEU A 113 1.11 2.70 23.80
CA LEU A 113 0.94 1.27 24.02
C LEU A 113 2.29 0.61 24.29
N ASP A 114 2.30 -0.23 25.33
CA ASP A 114 3.40 -1.14 25.58
C ASP A 114 3.17 -2.45 24.84
N MET A 115 3.81 -2.57 23.68
CA MET A 115 3.74 -3.76 22.84
C MET A 115 5.12 -4.41 22.78
N PRO A 116 5.28 -5.68 23.19
CA PRO A 116 6.52 -6.41 23.00
C PRO A 116 6.88 -6.40 21.52
N VAL A 117 8.10 -5.96 21.19
CA VAL A 117 8.64 -6.16 19.83
C VAL A 117 9.14 -7.61 19.79
N PRO A 118 8.47 -8.52 19.07
CA PRO A 118 9.02 -9.86 18.92
C PRO A 118 10.38 -9.75 18.21
N PRO A 119 11.44 -10.38 18.73
CA PRO A 119 12.71 -10.41 18.02
C PRO A 119 12.51 -11.12 16.68
N ALA A 120 13.00 -10.52 15.59
CA ALA A 120 13.19 -11.28 14.36
C ALA A 120 14.22 -12.37 14.67
N SER A 121 13.78 -13.62 14.62
CA SER A 121 14.57 -14.78 15.03
C SER A 121 15.07 -15.58 13.82
N THR A 122 14.45 -15.35 12.67
CA THR A 122 14.77 -16.00 11.40
C THR A 122 14.89 -14.98 10.28
N VAL A 123 15.56 -15.38 9.19
CA VAL A 123 15.56 -14.60 7.94
C VAL A 123 14.14 -14.46 7.37
N GLY A 124 13.29 -15.48 7.58
CA GLY A 124 11.87 -15.42 7.20
C GLY A 124 11.13 -14.28 7.90
N ASP A 125 11.43 -14.01 9.17
CA ASP A 125 10.83 -12.89 9.92
C ASP A 125 11.25 -11.54 9.34
N ILE A 126 12.48 -11.43 8.85
CA ILE A 126 13.00 -10.22 8.20
C ILE A 126 12.29 -10.00 6.86
N ILE A 127 12.18 -11.05 6.04
CA ILE A 127 11.47 -11.01 4.74
C ILE A 127 10.00 -10.64 4.95
N ALA A 128 9.34 -11.19 5.97
CA ALA A 128 7.95 -10.90 6.27
C ALA A 128 7.70 -9.44 6.68
N GLN A 129 8.75 -8.73 7.12
CA GLN A 129 8.73 -7.31 7.48
C GLN A 129 9.10 -6.39 6.31
N ASP A 130 9.61 -6.93 5.20
CA ASP A 130 9.94 -6.14 4.00
C ASP A 130 8.64 -5.61 3.35
N PRO A 131 8.40 -4.30 3.37
CA PRO A 131 7.17 -3.72 2.83
C PRO A 131 7.11 -3.75 1.30
N THR A 132 8.20 -4.13 0.62
CA THR A 132 8.26 -4.24 -0.84
C THR A 132 7.87 -5.62 -1.37
N LEU A 133 7.73 -6.59 -0.47
CA LEU A 133 7.38 -7.96 -0.80
C LEU A 133 5.94 -8.29 -0.38
N LEU A 134 5.26 -9.04 -1.24
CA LEU A 134 3.93 -9.57 -0.98
C LEU A 134 4.06 -10.98 -0.40
N GLY A 135 3.99 -11.08 0.93
CA GLY A 135 4.07 -12.36 1.61
C GLY A 135 2.85 -13.28 1.43
N ASP A 136 1.70 -12.73 1.03
CA ASP A 136 0.45 -13.47 0.81
C ASP A 136 -0.45 -12.72 -0.20
N ILE A 137 -0.99 -13.45 -1.18
CA ILE A 137 -1.89 -12.92 -2.22
C ILE A 137 -3.15 -12.26 -1.62
N SER A 138 -3.58 -12.68 -0.43
CA SER A 138 -4.72 -12.09 0.29
C SER A 138 -4.52 -10.60 0.60
N ARG A 139 -3.27 -10.13 0.66
CA ARG A 139 -2.93 -8.71 0.89
C ARG A 139 -3.15 -7.81 -0.32
N LEU A 140 -3.58 -8.36 -1.45
CA LEU A 140 -4.04 -7.60 -2.62
C LEU A 140 -5.53 -7.24 -2.57
N LYS A 141 -6.24 -7.54 -1.46
CA LYS A 141 -7.68 -7.30 -1.35
C LYS A 141 -8.10 -5.84 -1.61
N GLY A 142 -7.24 -4.88 -1.28
CA GLY A 142 -7.48 -3.45 -1.56
C GLY A 142 -7.20 -3.03 -3.00
N CYS A 143 -6.71 -3.91 -3.87
CA CYS A 143 -6.29 -3.59 -5.23
C CYS A 143 -7.41 -3.65 -6.27
N GLY A 144 -8.67 -3.96 -5.92
CA GLY A 144 -9.76 -4.12 -6.90
C GLY A 144 -9.84 -2.97 -7.92
N ARG A 145 -9.87 -1.72 -7.44
CA ARG A 145 -9.91 -0.52 -8.30
C ARG A 145 -8.70 -0.39 -9.23
N VAL A 146 -7.53 -0.83 -8.78
CA VAL A 146 -6.28 -0.82 -9.55
C VAL A 146 -6.35 -1.86 -10.67
N LEU A 147 -6.80 -3.08 -10.35
CA LEU A 147 -6.97 -4.14 -11.35
C LEU A 147 -8.03 -3.75 -12.38
N ASP A 148 -9.13 -3.15 -11.95
CA ASP A 148 -10.17 -2.65 -12.85
C ASP A 148 -9.65 -1.53 -13.75
N ALA A 149 -8.82 -0.62 -13.22
CA ALA A 149 -8.19 0.44 -14.00
C ALA A 149 -7.25 -0.13 -15.07
N PHE A 150 -6.40 -1.08 -14.68
CA PHE A 150 -5.52 -1.79 -15.60
C PHE A 150 -6.31 -2.45 -16.73
N ILE A 151 -7.38 -3.19 -16.41
CA ILE A 151 -8.24 -3.85 -17.42
C ILE A 151 -8.91 -2.83 -18.33
N ARG A 152 -9.39 -1.70 -17.80
CA ARG A 152 -9.98 -0.64 -18.63
C ARG A 152 -8.98 -0.04 -19.62
N GLN A 153 -7.71 0.07 -19.23
CA GLN A 153 -6.66 0.68 -20.05
C GLN A 153 -6.04 -0.30 -21.06
N HIS A 154 -5.79 -1.54 -20.64
CA HIS A 154 -5.00 -2.52 -21.39
C HIS A 154 -5.83 -3.69 -21.93
N GLY A 155 -7.04 -3.90 -21.40
CA GLY A 155 -7.90 -5.02 -21.75
C GLY A 155 -7.70 -6.24 -20.84
N VAL A 156 -8.63 -7.20 -20.99
CA VAL A 156 -8.70 -8.39 -20.14
C VAL A 156 -7.58 -9.38 -20.49
N GLU A 157 -7.24 -9.52 -21.76
CA GLU A 157 -6.20 -10.45 -22.21
C GLU A 157 -4.82 -10.09 -21.64
N GLU A 158 -4.47 -8.80 -21.64
CA GLU A 158 -3.21 -8.32 -21.06
C GLU A 158 -3.19 -8.50 -19.54
N PHE A 159 -4.33 -8.27 -18.87
CA PHE A 159 -4.48 -8.57 -17.44
C PHE A 159 -4.23 -10.05 -17.13
N VAL A 160 -4.86 -10.96 -17.89
CA VAL A 160 -4.67 -12.41 -17.69
C VAL A 160 -3.21 -12.80 -17.93
N GLY A 161 -2.58 -12.28 -18.97
CA GLY A 161 -1.15 -12.50 -19.23
C GLY A 161 -0.27 -12.02 -18.08
N ALA A 162 -0.51 -10.80 -17.59
CA ALA A 162 0.21 -10.22 -16.47
C ALA A 162 -0.02 -11.02 -15.17
N ALA A 163 -1.23 -11.52 -14.91
CA ALA A 163 -1.56 -12.35 -13.76
C ALA A 163 -0.76 -13.66 -13.73
N PHE A 164 -0.65 -14.36 -14.86
CA PHE A 164 0.16 -15.59 -14.97
C PHE A 164 1.65 -15.32 -14.80
N LEU A 165 2.17 -14.25 -15.41
CA LEU A 165 3.56 -13.85 -15.23
C LEU A 165 3.86 -13.47 -13.78
N TYR A 166 2.97 -12.73 -13.14
CA TYR A 166 3.12 -12.27 -11.77
C TYR A 166 3.11 -13.43 -10.78
N VAL A 167 2.09 -14.30 -10.85
CA VAL A 167 1.86 -15.34 -9.84
C VAL A 167 2.65 -16.62 -10.13
N LEU A 168 2.67 -17.06 -11.38
CA LEU A 168 3.25 -18.35 -11.77
C LEU A 168 4.62 -18.22 -12.46
N ASN A 169 5.09 -16.99 -12.73
CA ASN A 169 6.36 -16.71 -13.39
C ASN A 169 6.50 -17.42 -14.76
N ARG A 170 5.40 -17.46 -15.52
CA ARG A 170 5.36 -18.00 -16.89
C ARG A 170 4.28 -17.33 -17.73
N PRO A 171 4.36 -17.40 -19.07
CA PRO A 171 3.25 -16.96 -19.92
C PRO A 171 2.02 -17.86 -19.75
N VAL A 172 0.85 -17.24 -19.91
CA VAL A 172 -0.43 -17.95 -20.03
C VAL A 172 -0.48 -18.72 -21.35
N ASP A 173 -1.04 -19.93 -21.34
CA ASP A 173 -1.31 -20.69 -22.55
C ASP A 173 -2.64 -20.26 -23.21
N HIS A 174 -2.82 -20.60 -24.49
CA HIS A 174 -3.97 -20.14 -25.27
C HIS A 174 -5.33 -20.61 -24.72
N PRO A 175 -5.49 -21.88 -24.27
CA PRO A 175 -6.72 -22.33 -23.63
C PRO A 175 -7.06 -21.56 -22.35
N ALA A 176 -6.09 -21.38 -21.44
CA ALA A 176 -6.30 -20.66 -20.19
C ALA A 176 -6.62 -19.18 -20.42
N LEU A 177 -5.92 -18.54 -21.36
CA LEU A 177 -6.18 -17.15 -21.75
C LEU A 177 -7.64 -16.97 -22.20
N THR A 178 -8.12 -17.87 -23.07
CA THR A 178 -9.50 -17.84 -23.57
C THR A 178 -10.51 -18.05 -22.45
N ALA A 179 -10.26 -19.01 -21.56
CA ALA A 179 -11.16 -19.34 -20.46
C ALA A 179 -11.30 -18.16 -19.47
N TYR A 180 -10.19 -17.65 -18.94
CA TYR A 180 -10.21 -16.55 -17.97
C TYR A 180 -10.76 -15.26 -18.58
N THR A 181 -10.42 -14.96 -19.84
CA THR A 181 -10.95 -13.78 -20.53
C THR A 181 -12.47 -13.82 -20.65
N ASN A 182 -13.04 -14.97 -21.00
CA ASN A 182 -14.49 -15.14 -21.08
C ASN A 182 -15.17 -15.01 -19.72
N LEU A 183 -14.58 -15.61 -18.67
CA LEU A 183 -15.12 -15.54 -17.31
C LEU A 183 -15.18 -14.10 -16.79
N ILE A 184 -14.11 -13.32 -16.97
CA ILE A 184 -14.05 -11.91 -16.55
C ILE A 184 -15.05 -11.07 -17.34
N ARG A 185 -15.09 -11.23 -18.67
CA ARG A 185 -16.02 -10.46 -19.54
C ARG A 185 -17.49 -10.74 -19.23
N GLN A 186 -17.80 -11.95 -18.78
CA GLN A 186 -19.16 -12.34 -18.37
C GLN A 186 -19.49 -11.92 -16.93
N GLY A 187 -18.54 -11.33 -16.19
CA GLY A 187 -18.73 -10.98 -14.77
C GLY A 187 -18.81 -12.21 -13.85
N HIS A 188 -18.41 -13.39 -14.33
CA HIS A 188 -18.40 -14.62 -13.55
C HIS A 188 -17.12 -14.75 -12.71
N GLN A 189 -16.11 -13.92 -12.97
CA GLN A 189 -14.84 -13.94 -12.27
C GLN A 189 -14.31 -12.52 -12.07
N GLU A 190 -14.03 -12.19 -10.82
CA GLU A 190 -13.40 -10.92 -10.45
C GLU A 190 -11.88 -10.98 -10.68
N PRO A 191 -11.23 -9.89 -11.12
CA PRO A 191 -9.79 -9.87 -11.40
C PRO A 191 -8.94 -10.36 -10.23
N LEU A 192 -9.26 -9.91 -9.00
CA LEU A 192 -8.54 -10.34 -7.81
C LEU A 192 -8.65 -11.86 -7.55
N ASN A 193 -9.81 -12.45 -7.85
CA ASN A 193 -10.03 -13.88 -7.62
C ASN A 193 -9.21 -14.73 -8.59
N VAL A 194 -8.95 -14.26 -9.82
CA VAL A 194 -7.99 -14.92 -10.72
C VAL A 194 -6.62 -15.03 -10.07
N LEU A 195 -6.10 -13.94 -9.48
CA LEU A 195 -4.80 -13.96 -8.81
C LEU A 195 -4.78 -14.95 -7.64
N ARG A 196 -5.86 -15.02 -6.86
CA ARG A 196 -6.00 -15.94 -5.74
C ARG A 196 -6.05 -17.40 -6.20
N GLU A 197 -6.81 -17.70 -7.24
CA GLU A 197 -6.88 -19.04 -7.83
C GLU A 197 -5.53 -19.52 -8.36
N LEU A 198 -4.77 -18.65 -9.02
CA LEU A 198 -3.41 -18.97 -9.48
C LEU A 198 -2.49 -19.27 -8.29
N ALA A 199 -2.57 -18.50 -7.21
CA ALA A 199 -1.77 -18.69 -6.00
C ALA A 199 -2.17 -19.96 -5.22
N ASP A 200 -3.43 -20.39 -5.30
CA ASP A 200 -3.93 -21.62 -4.66
C ASP A 200 -3.68 -22.89 -5.51
N SER A 201 -3.25 -22.71 -6.77
CA SER A 201 -3.01 -23.80 -7.70
C SER A 201 -1.90 -24.77 -7.24
N ALA A 202 -1.96 -26.01 -7.74
CA ALA A 202 -0.88 -26.98 -7.51
C ALA A 202 0.45 -26.53 -8.12
N GLU A 203 0.39 -25.77 -9.22
CA GLU A 203 1.55 -25.21 -9.91
C GLU A 203 2.30 -24.22 -9.01
N TYR A 204 1.59 -23.26 -8.42
CA TYR A 204 2.20 -22.32 -7.47
C TYR A 204 2.77 -23.04 -6.25
N ARG A 205 2.01 -24.00 -5.67
CA ARG A 205 2.47 -24.77 -4.51
C ARG A 205 3.71 -25.61 -4.78
N ALA A 206 3.92 -26.07 -6.01
CA ALA A 206 5.12 -26.81 -6.39
C ALA A 206 6.38 -25.92 -6.43
N LYS A 207 6.22 -24.64 -6.76
CA LYS A 207 7.33 -23.67 -6.83
C LYS A 207 6.85 -22.25 -6.50
N PRO A 208 6.63 -21.92 -5.22
CA PRO A 208 6.15 -20.60 -4.84
C PRO A 208 7.19 -19.54 -5.17
N GLY A 209 6.77 -18.49 -5.88
CA GLY A 209 7.59 -17.34 -6.21
C GLY A 209 7.54 -16.27 -5.12
N THR A 210 8.54 -15.39 -5.10
CA THR A 210 8.45 -14.14 -4.33
C THR A 210 7.65 -13.12 -5.12
N LEU A 211 6.53 -12.70 -4.58
CA LEU A 211 5.67 -11.69 -5.18
C LEU A 211 6.07 -10.31 -4.68
N VAL A 212 6.04 -9.29 -5.54
CA VAL A 212 6.28 -7.89 -5.15
C VAL A 212 5.00 -7.21 -4.69
N ALA A 213 5.10 -6.34 -3.69
CA ALA A 213 3.98 -5.59 -3.15
C ALA A 213 3.51 -4.48 -4.12
N PRO A 214 2.27 -3.96 -3.98
CA PRO A 214 1.73 -2.90 -4.84
C PRO A 214 2.55 -1.60 -4.87
N CYS A 215 3.27 -1.29 -3.79
CA CYS A 215 4.15 -0.14 -3.70
C CYS A 215 5.45 -0.28 -4.52
N HIS A 216 5.81 -1.50 -4.93
CA HIS A 216 7.04 -1.78 -5.65
C HIS A 216 6.92 -1.39 -7.14
N PRO A 217 7.95 -0.78 -7.76
CA PRO A 217 7.89 -0.36 -9.17
C PRO A 217 7.60 -1.48 -10.17
N SER A 218 8.04 -2.71 -9.87
CA SER A 218 7.80 -3.89 -10.72
C SER A 218 6.44 -4.55 -10.51
N PHE A 219 5.54 -3.97 -9.69
CA PHE A 219 4.16 -4.46 -9.61
C PHE A 219 3.49 -4.28 -10.99
N PRO A 220 2.98 -5.35 -11.62
CA PRO A 220 2.66 -5.33 -13.04
C PRO A 220 1.36 -4.58 -13.37
N PHE A 221 0.52 -4.32 -12.37
CA PHE A 221 -0.77 -3.65 -12.54
C PHE A 221 -0.71 -2.15 -12.24
N ARG A 222 0.48 -1.55 -12.33
CA ARG A 222 0.66 -0.10 -12.22
C ARG A 222 0.27 0.56 -13.55
N ASP A 223 -0.45 1.66 -13.48
CA ASP A 223 -0.61 2.55 -14.63
C ASP A 223 0.79 3.05 -15.04
N SER A 224 1.15 2.88 -16.31
CA SER A 224 2.40 3.39 -16.89
C SER A 224 2.23 4.76 -17.52
#